data_AF-A0A0L8HLK3-F1
#
_entry.id   AF-A0A0L8HLK3-F1
#
_cell.length_a   1.000
_cell.length_b   1.000
_cell.length_c   1.000
_cell.angle_alpha   90.00
_cell.angle_beta   90.00
_cell.angle_gamma   90.00
#
_symmetry.space_group_name_H-M   'P 1'
#
loop_
_entity.id
_entity.type
_entity.pdbx_description
1 polymer ?
#
loop_
_entity_poly.entity_id
_entity_poly.type
_entity_poly.pdbx_seq_one_letter_code
_entity_poly.pdbx_strand_id
1 'polypeptide(L)'
;MGCCFSKKQDKDKYSGPDENDGLLQDPANVDSPSLHTGSFLTECGEHSDKVDEQSKLGRILQTTARNIIDVAAMEPQSMEHNEYHDKAKLYSDKLNSALNGSGRIRTYKTQLPNSTNNPQVILSSQPLPSTDLLLIKKAADQACDAYNHIQVNHKEELIVPFRVC
;
A
#
# COMPACT_ATOMS: atom_id res chain seq x y z
N MET A 1 39.26 25.17 11.83
CA MET A 1 38.71 24.80 13.15
C MET A 1 37.36 24.13 12.85
N GLY A 2 37.24 22.84 12.55
CA GLY A 2 37.84 21.68 13.18
C GLY A 2 36.73 20.93 13.91
N CYS A 3 36.17 19.88 13.32
CA CYS A 3 35.84 18.64 14.03
C CYS A 3 35.43 17.54 13.05
N CYS A 4 36.23 16.47 13.05
CA CYS A 4 35.94 15.20 12.40
C CYS A 4 35.29 14.26 13.43
N PHE A 5 34.28 13.50 13.02
CA PHE A 5 33.97 12.20 13.62
C PHE A 5 33.72 11.19 12.51
N SER A 6 34.75 10.38 12.22
CA SER A 6 34.58 9.09 11.55
C SER A 6 34.45 8.02 12.62
N LYS A 7 33.38 7.22 12.56
CA LYS A 7 33.38 5.85 13.12
C LYS A 7 32.88 4.89 12.05
N LYS A 8 33.82 4.02 11.67
CA LYS A 8 33.74 2.68 11.06
C LYS A 8 32.34 2.17 10.72
N GLN A 9 32.11 1.90 9.44
CA GLN A 9 31.04 1.03 8.96
C GLN A 9 31.67 -0.36 8.74
N ASP A 10 31.61 -1.20 9.77
CA ASP A 10 31.73 -2.64 9.58
C ASP A 10 30.40 -3.16 9.01
N LYS A 11 30.51 -4.13 8.12
CA LYS A 11 29.41 -4.71 7.34
C LYS A 11 28.39 -5.38 8.25
N ASP A 12 27.13 -4.94 8.14
CA ASP A 12 25.98 -5.83 8.30
C ASP A 12 25.04 -5.64 7.11
N LYS A 13 24.89 -6.74 6.36
CA LYS A 13 23.99 -6.89 5.24
C LYS A 13 22.57 -7.09 5.79
N TYR A 14 21.69 -6.10 5.76
CA TYR A 14 20.24 -6.29 5.69
C TYR A 14 19.60 -4.99 5.20
N SER A 15 19.47 -4.83 3.88
CA SER A 15 18.53 -3.85 3.31
C SER A 15 17.18 -4.56 3.20
N GLY A 16 16.30 -4.33 4.19
CA GLY A 16 14.88 -4.62 4.02
C GLY A 16 14.26 -3.69 2.97
N PRO A 17 13.05 -4.01 2.46
CA PRO A 17 12.36 -3.18 1.48
C PRO A 17 12.05 -1.79 2.06
N ASP A 18 12.28 -0.75 1.26
CA ASP A 18 11.97 0.65 1.59
C ASP A 18 10.45 0.86 1.67
N GLU A 19 10.07 1.68 2.62
CA GLU A 19 8.76 1.77 3.27
C GLU A 19 7.79 2.74 2.54
N ASN A 20 7.97 2.91 1.23
CA ASN A 20 7.23 3.88 0.40
C ASN A 20 6.20 3.29 -0.57
N ASP A 21 6.05 1.96 -0.65
CA ASP A 21 5.06 1.34 -1.54
C ASP A 21 3.71 1.12 -0.83
N GLY A 22 2.75 1.99 -1.13
CA GLY A 22 1.38 1.91 -0.61
C GLY A 22 0.63 0.68 -1.15
N LEU A 23 0.19 -0.18 -0.24
CA LEU A 23 -0.46 -1.46 -0.55
C LEU A 23 -1.99 -1.40 -0.79
N LEU A 24 -2.59 -0.21 -0.97
CA LEU A 24 -4.03 -0.06 -1.23
C LEU A 24 -4.33 1.09 -2.20
N GLN A 25 -5.19 0.83 -3.20
CA GLN A 25 -5.60 1.76 -4.26
C GLN A 25 -7.00 2.34 -3.94
N ASP A 26 -7.13 3.67 -3.94
CA ASP A 26 -8.36 4.43 -3.62
C ASP A 26 -9.45 4.22 -4.69
N PRO A 27 -10.75 4.02 -4.35
CA PRO A 27 -11.76 3.51 -5.29
C PRO A 27 -12.45 4.59 -6.15
N ALA A 28 -11.86 5.76 -6.34
CA ALA A 28 -12.51 6.91 -6.99
C ALA A 28 -11.87 7.28 -8.33
N ASN A 29 -11.91 6.39 -9.32
CA ASN A 29 -11.78 6.80 -10.71
C ASN A 29 -12.66 5.89 -11.60
N VAL A 30 -13.96 6.18 -11.59
CA VAL A 30 -14.94 5.55 -12.46
C VAL A 30 -14.96 6.35 -13.76
N ASP A 31 -14.57 5.70 -14.85
CA ASP A 31 -14.46 6.24 -16.20
C ASP A 31 -15.73 6.97 -16.68
N SER A 32 -15.54 8.11 -17.34
CA SER A 32 -16.58 8.80 -18.11
C SER A 32 -16.50 8.34 -19.58
N PRO A 33 -17.59 7.91 -20.23
CA PRO A 33 -17.54 7.46 -21.61
C PRO A 33 -17.64 8.64 -22.58
N SER A 34 -16.60 8.81 -23.41
CA SER A 34 -16.59 9.75 -24.54
C SER A 34 -17.53 9.26 -25.63
N LEU A 35 -18.62 10.00 -25.89
CA LEU A 35 -19.50 9.79 -27.04
C LEU A 35 -18.79 10.19 -28.34
N HIS A 36 -18.50 9.23 -29.21
CA HIS A 36 -18.17 9.49 -30.61
C HIS A 36 -19.41 9.32 -31.49
N THR A 37 -19.92 10.46 -31.96
CA THR A 37 -20.90 10.59 -33.04
C THR A 37 -20.36 9.98 -34.34
N GLY A 38 -21.13 9.07 -34.95
CA GLY A 38 -20.80 8.41 -36.22
C GLY A 38 -22.04 8.16 -37.07
N SER A 39 -21.99 8.63 -38.30
CA SER A 39 -23.03 8.74 -39.34
C SER A 39 -23.82 7.46 -39.68
N PHE A 40 -25.08 7.68 -40.08
CA PHE A 40 -26.01 6.77 -40.77
C PHE A 40 -25.41 6.15 -42.04
N LEU A 41 -25.58 4.83 -42.24
CA LEU A 41 -26.08 4.20 -43.48
C LEU A 41 -26.12 2.65 -43.40
N THR A 42 -27.29 2.11 -43.79
CA THR A 42 -27.55 0.83 -44.48
C THR A 42 -27.82 -0.45 -43.66
N GLU A 43 -29.00 -1.00 -43.97
CA GLU A 43 -29.67 -2.20 -43.47
C GLU A 43 -29.22 -3.50 -44.18
N CYS A 44 -29.45 -4.63 -43.50
CA CYS A 44 -29.49 -6.03 -43.97
C CYS A 44 -28.18 -6.86 -44.09
N GLY A 45 -28.11 -7.91 -43.24
CA GLY A 45 -27.41 -9.17 -43.57
C GLY A 45 -26.44 -9.71 -42.50
N GLU A 46 -26.93 -10.59 -41.62
CA GLU A 46 -26.21 -11.69 -40.94
C GLU A 46 -24.69 -11.56 -40.72
N HIS A 47 -24.21 -10.54 -40.00
CA HIS A 47 -22.78 -10.40 -39.68
C HIS A 47 -22.47 -9.83 -38.29
N SER A 48 -23.44 -9.79 -37.36
CA SER A 48 -23.24 -9.23 -36.02
C SER A 48 -22.47 -10.14 -35.06
N ASP A 49 -22.65 -11.46 -35.15
CA ASP A 49 -22.16 -12.39 -34.13
C ASP A 49 -20.64 -12.60 -34.21
N LYS A 50 -20.06 -12.52 -35.42
CA LYS A 50 -18.61 -12.71 -35.63
C LYS A 50 -17.78 -11.57 -35.04
N VAL A 51 -18.32 -10.35 -35.01
CA VAL A 51 -17.63 -9.17 -34.47
C VAL A 51 -17.62 -9.19 -32.93
N ASP A 52 -18.72 -9.65 -32.31
CA ASP A 52 -18.81 -9.79 -30.85
C ASP A 52 -17.91 -10.92 -30.32
N GLU A 53 -17.87 -12.07 -31.00
CA GLU A 53 -16.99 -13.18 -30.60
C GLU A 53 -15.49 -12.82 -30.71
N GLN A 54 -15.08 -12.08 -31.75
CA GLN A 54 -13.70 -11.60 -31.86
C GLN A 54 -13.35 -10.58 -30.77
N SER A 55 -14.30 -9.73 -30.36
CA SER A 55 -14.14 -8.80 -29.23
C SER A 55 -13.99 -9.53 -27.89
N LYS A 56 -14.79 -10.57 -27.65
CA LYS A 56 -14.68 -11.45 -26.47
C LYS A 56 -13.33 -12.15 -26.40
N LEU A 57 -12.87 -12.72 -27.51
CA LEU A 57 -11.55 -13.34 -27.61
C LEU A 57 -10.44 -12.31 -27.37
N GLY A 58 -10.56 -11.10 -27.92
CA GLY A 58 -9.63 -10.01 -27.66
C GLY A 58 -9.55 -9.63 -26.18
N ARG A 59 -10.70 -9.54 -25.49
CA ARG A 59 -10.75 -9.26 -24.04
C ARG A 59 -10.12 -10.39 -23.23
N ILE A 60 -10.36 -11.65 -23.60
CA ILE A 60 -9.75 -12.82 -22.95
C ILE A 60 -8.23 -12.74 -23.08
N LEU A 61 -7.70 -12.47 -24.28
CA LEU A 61 -6.27 -12.36 -24.51
C LEU A 61 -5.66 -11.19 -23.73
N GLN A 62 -6.28 -10.01 -23.73
CA GLN A 62 -5.80 -8.86 -22.96
C GLN A 62 -5.80 -9.12 -21.45
N THR A 63 -6.87 -9.73 -20.94
CA THR A 63 -6.99 -10.10 -19.52
C THR A 63 -5.94 -11.13 -19.15
N THR A 64 -5.74 -12.14 -20.01
CA THR A 64 -4.72 -13.18 -19.82
C THR A 64 -3.32 -12.58 -19.84
N ALA A 65 -3.01 -11.71 -20.81
CA ALA A 65 -1.72 -11.03 -20.91
C ALA A 65 -1.43 -10.13 -19.69
N ARG A 66 -2.46 -9.52 -19.09
CA ARG A 66 -2.32 -8.73 -17.86
C ARG A 66 -2.12 -9.58 -16.61
N ASN A 67 -2.72 -10.78 -16.57
CA ASN A 67 -2.71 -11.66 -15.40
C ASN A 67 -1.54 -12.66 -15.39
N ILE A 68 -0.87 -12.86 -16.53
CA ILE A 68 0.37 -13.65 -16.59
C ILE A 68 1.49 -12.87 -15.90
N ILE A 69 2.18 -13.54 -14.99
CA ILE A 69 3.35 -13.00 -14.30
C ILE A 69 4.58 -13.24 -15.19
N ASP A 70 5.20 -12.18 -15.65
CA ASP A 70 6.51 -12.26 -16.31
C ASP A 70 7.61 -12.41 -15.25
N VAL A 71 8.10 -13.63 -15.09
CA VAL A 71 9.17 -13.97 -14.12
C VAL A 71 10.53 -13.40 -14.57
N ALA A 72 10.71 -13.10 -15.87
CA ALA A 72 11.97 -12.55 -16.39
C ALA A 72 12.09 -11.03 -16.19
N ALA A 73 10.98 -10.32 -15.98
CA ALA A 73 10.95 -8.88 -15.70
C ALA A 73 11.38 -8.49 -14.27
N MET A 74 11.94 -9.42 -13.50
CA MET A 74 12.47 -9.14 -12.14
C MET A 74 13.82 -8.43 -12.16
N GLU A 75 14.52 -8.39 -13.29
CA GLU A 75 15.71 -7.54 -13.45
C GLU A 75 15.27 -6.07 -13.52
N PRO A 76 15.92 -5.13 -12.81
CA PRO A 76 15.54 -3.73 -12.85
C PRO A 76 15.68 -3.21 -14.28
N GLN A 77 14.55 -3.12 -14.99
CA GLN A 77 14.46 -2.32 -16.20
C GLN A 77 14.65 -0.86 -15.78
N SER A 78 15.89 -0.39 -15.87
CA SER A 78 16.18 1.02 -15.67
C SER A 78 15.49 1.79 -16.79
N MET A 79 14.55 2.65 -16.42
CA MET A 79 14.10 3.72 -17.29
C MET A 79 15.32 4.48 -17.84
N GLU A 80 15.25 4.95 -19.08
CA GLU A 80 16.33 5.76 -19.62
C GLU A 80 16.51 7.04 -18.79
N HIS A 81 17.75 7.46 -18.59
CA HIS A 81 18.07 8.60 -17.72
C HIS A 81 17.34 9.89 -18.13
N ASN A 82 17.23 10.14 -19.44
CA ASN A 82 16.53 11.31 -19.96
C ASN A 82 15.01 11.22 -19.72
N GLU A 83 14.41 10.05 -19.93
CA GLU A 83 12.99 9.82 -19.67
C GLU A 83 12.66 10.02 -18.18
N TYR A 84 13.54 9.55 -17.30
CA TYR A 84 13.41 9.78 -15.87
C TYR A 84 13.42 11.29 -15.54
N HIS A 85 14.38 12.04 -16.08
CA HIS A 85 14.49 13.48 -15.83
C HIS A 85 13.28 14.28 -16.34
N ASP A 86 12.78 13.95 -17.53
CA ASP A 86 11.61 14.61 -18.10
C ASP A 86 10.34 14.30 -17.30
N LYS A 87 10.16 13.03 -16.86
CA LYS A 87 9.06 12.65 -15.97
C LYS A 87 9.15 13.33 -14.62
N ALA A 88 10.34 13.43 -14.02
CA ALA A 88 10.55 14.10 -12.75
C ALA A 88 10.15 15.58 -12.83
N LYS A 89 10.55 16.29 -13.90
CA LYS A 89 10.14 17.67 -14.15
C LYS A 89 8.63 17.79 -14.35
N LEU A 90 8.06 16.93 -15.20
CA LEU A 90 6.62 16.92 -15.46
C LEU A 90 5.79 16.74 -14.18
N TYR A 91 6.20 15.82 -13.30
CA TYR A 91 5.51 15.58 -12.02
C TYR A 91 5.71 16.74 -11.04
N SER A 92 6.91 17.32 -10.97
CA SER A 92 7.17 18.52 -10.17
C SER A 92 6.27 19.68 -10.60
N ASP A 93 6.16 19.94 -11.90
CA ASP A 93 5.35 21.04 -12.44
C ASP A 93 3.86 20.81 -12.20
N LYS A 94 3.37 19.59 -12.43
CA LYS A 94 1.98 19.20 -12.10
C LYS A 94 1.70 19.35 -10.62
N LEU A 95 2.60 18.92 -9.75
CA LEU A 95 2.46 19.04 -8.30
C LEU A 95 2.41 20.50 -7.86
N ASN A 96 3.31 21.33 -8.37
CA ASN A 96 3.33 22.77 -8.07
C ASN A 96 2.04 23.45 -8.54
N SER A 97 1.55 23.15 -9.75
CA SER A 97 0.29 23.71 -10.25
C SER A 97 -0.92 23.31 -9.40
N ALA A 98 -0.99 22.03 -8.99
CA ALA A 98 -2.06 21.52 -8.15
C ALA A 98 -2.01 22.08 -6.71
N LEU A 99 -0.81 22.28 -6.17
CA LEU A 99 -0.62 22.82 -4.82
C LEU A 99 -0.90 24.32 -4.76
N ASN A 100 -0.47 25.07 -5.78
CA ASN A 100 -0.71 26.52 -5.83
C ASN A 100 -2.19 26.88 -6.02
N GLY A 101 -2.97 26.01 -6.67
CA GLY A 101 -4.43 26.17 -6.80
C GLY A 101 -5.22 25.70 -5.57
N SER A 102 -4.60 24.90 -4.70
CA SER A 102 -5.21 24.44 -3.45
C SER A 102 -4.88 25.43 -2.34
N GLY A 103 -5.82 26.30 -1.97
CA GLY A 103 -5.67 27.22 -0.82
C GLY A 103 -5.45 26.53 0.55
N ARG A 104 -5.20 25.20 0.55
CA ARG A 104 -4.73 24.42 1.68
C ARG A 104 -3.23 24.65 1.84
N ILE A 105 -2.89 25.66 2.63
CA ILE A 105 -1.56 25.76 3.25
C ILE A 105 -1.30 24.40 3.91
N ARG A 106 -0.36 23.61 3.38
CA ARG A 106 0.15 22.42 4.06
C ARG A 106 0.96 22.90 5.25
N THR A 107 0.28 23.25 6.33
CA THR A 107 0.92 23.35 7.64
C THR A 107 1.54 21.99 7.90
N TYR A 108 2.86 21.94 7.78
CA TYR A 108 3.68 20.73 7.85
C TYR A 108 3.56 20.00 9.19
N LYS A 109 2.87 20.61 10.17
CA LYS A 109 2.51 20.00 11.44
C LYS A 109 1.14 20.52 11.86
N THR A 110 0.15 19.65 11.86
CA THR A 110 -1.10 19.90 12.59
C THR A 110 -0.74 20.10 14.06
N GLN A 111 -1.20 21.19 14.67
CA GLN A 111 -1.00 21.39 16.10
C GLN A 111 -1.76 20.33 16.87
N LEU A 112 -1.23 19.92 18.04
CA LEU A 112 -1.97 19.03 18.94
C LEU A 112 -3.32 19.69 19.29
N PRO A 113 -4.42 18.93 19.29
CA PRO A 113 -5.72 19.48 19.65
C PRO A 113 -5.67 19.99 21.09
N ASN A 114 -6.25 21.17 21.33
CA ASN A 114 -6.37 21.69 22.68
C ASN A 114 -7.40 20.86 23.47
N SER A 115 -6.93 20.01 24.39
CA SER A 115 -7.79 19.11 25.16
C SER A 115 -8.52 19.79 26.32
N THR A 116 -8.01 20.92 26.84
CA THR A 116 -8.61 21.63 27.98
C THR A 116 -8.11 23.06 28.11
N ASN A 117 -9.00 23.98 28.52
CA ASN A 117 -8.61 25.35 28.85
C ASN A 117 -8.07 25.51 30.28
N ASN A 118 -8.21 24.49 31.15
CA ASN A 118 -7.82 24.55 32.56
C ASN A 118 -7.03 23.30 32.97
N PRO A 119 -5.76 23.17 32.57
CA PRO A 119 -4.96 21.95 32.82
C PRO A 119 -4.76 21.67 34.31
N GLN A 120 -4.60 22.70 35.13
CA GLN A 120 -4.36 22.56 36.58
C GLN A 120 -5.53 21.86 37.30
N VAL A 121 -6.77 22.16 36.88
CA VAL A 121 -7.98 21.56 37.47
C VAL A 121 -8.07 20.08 37.11
N ILE A 122 -7.82 19.72 35.86
CA ILE A 122 -7.87 18.32 35.40
C ILE A 122 -6.76 17.49 36.07
N LEU A 123 -5.54 18.02 36.14
CA LEU A 123 -4.42 17.30 36.76
C LEU A 123 -4.55 17.15 38.28
N SER A 124 -5.31 18.02 38.94
CA SER A 124 -5.61 17.93 40.38
C SER A 124 -6.85 17.10 40.69
N SER A 125 -7.55 16.59 39.67
CA SER A 125 -8.74 15.77 39.85
C SER A 125 -8.40 14.39 40.44
N GLN A 126 -9.42 13.68 40.91
CA GLN A 126 -9.25 12.36 41.51
C GLN A 126 -8.59 11.39 40.51
N PRO A 127 -7.48 10.73 40.87
CA PRO A 127 -6.84 9.73 40.02
C PRO A 127 -7.75 8.52 39.77
N LEU A 128 -7.46 7.76 38.71
CA LEU A 128 -8.18 6.54 38.38
C LEU A 128 -8.14 5.55 39.57
N PRO A 129 -9.28 4.93 39.94
CA PRO A 129 -9.31 4.00 41.05
C PRO A 129 -8.47 2.75 40.78
N SER A 130 -7.85 2.21 41.83
CA SER A 130 -6.96 1.03 41.73
C SER A 130 -7.68 -0.23 41.26
N THR A 131 -8.99 -0.33 41.48
CA THR A 131 -9.84 -1.43 41.01
C THR A 131 -9.82 -1.55 39.49
N ASP A 132 -9.88 -0.42 38.80
CA ASP A 132 -9.94 -0.37 37.34
C ASP A 132 -8.59 -0.74 36.74
N LEU A 133 -7.49 -0.26 37.36
CA LEU A 133 -6.13 -0.65 36.98
C LEU A 133 -5.91 -2.16 37.14
N LEU A 134 -6.38 -2.74 38.26
CA LEU A 134 -6.26 -4.18 38.50
C LEU A 134 -7.09 -4.98 37.50
N LEU A 135 -8.31 -4.53 37.20
CA LEU A 135 -9.18 -5.14 36.20
C LEU A 135 -8.52 -5.16 34.82
N ILE A 136 -8.00 -4.02 34.37
CA ILE A 136 -7.32 -3.90 33.06
C ILE A 136 -6.07 -4.79 33.03
N LYS A 137 -5.27 -4.79 34.12
CA LYS A 137 -4.09 -5.64 34.22
C LYS A 137 -4.45 -7.12 34.10
N LYS A 138 -5.46 -7.57 34.85
CA LYS A 138 -5.92 -8.96 34.80
C LYS A 138 -6.40 -9.34 33.39
N ALA A 139 -7.15 -8.46 32.72
CA ALA A 139 -7.61 -8.70 31.37
C ALA A 139 -6.43 -8.79 30.37
N ALA A 140 -5.41 -7.95 30.53
CA ALA A 140 -4.20 -7.99 29.71
C ALA A 140 -3.41 -9.28 29.94
N ASP A 141 -3.22 -9.69 31.20
CA ASP A 141 -2.54 -10.95 31.56
C ASP A 141 -3.26 -12.16 30.93
N GLN A 142 -4.60 -12.19 31.01
CA GLN A 142 -5.40 -13.24 30.38
C GLN A 142 -5.27 -13.27 28.85
N ALA A 143 -5.17 -12.11 28.20
CA ALA A 143 -4.96 -12.03 26.76
C ALA A 143 -3.57 -12.53 26.36
N CYS A 144 -2.53 -12.19 27.14
CA CYS A 144 -1.18 -12.73 26.96
C CYS A 144 -1.13 -14.25 27.15
N ASP A 145 -1.82 -14.77 28.17
CA ASP A 145 -1.93 -16.21 28.39
C ASP A 145 -2.64 -16.90 27.21
N ALA A 146 -3.73 -16.34 26.70
CA ALA A 146 -4.44 -16.86 25.54
C ALA A 146 -3.57 -16.86 24.26
N TYR A 147 -2.74 -15.83 24.07
CA TYR A 147 -1.81 -15.76 22.94
C TYR A 147 -0.83 -16.95 22.92
N ASN A 148 -0.34 -17.38 24.08
CA ASN A 148 0.55 -18.54 24.18
C ASN A 148 -0.10 -19.86 23.75
N HIS A 149 -1.44 -19.93 23.69
CA HIS A 149 -2.15 -21.11 23.22
C HIS A 149 -2.27 -21.17 21.69
N ILE A 150 -1.84 -20.12 20.97
CA ILE A 150 -1.80 -20.10 19.50
C ILE A 150 -0.53 -20.83 19.04
N GLN A 151 -0.59 -22.16 19.06
CA GLN A 151 0.51 -23.03 18.62
C GLN A 151 0.01 -24.25 17.85
N VAL A 152 0.87 -24.79 16.99
CA VAL A 152 0.58 -26.02 16.26
C VAL A 152 0.77 -27.21 17.20
N ASN A 153 -0.32 -27.89 17.54
CA ASN A 153 -0.26 -29.13 18.30
C ASN A 153 0.20 -30.27 17.38
N HIS A 154 1.40 -30.79 17.64
CA HIS A 154 1.95 -31.94 16.92
C HIS A 154 1.09 -33.19 17.15
N LYS A 155 0.71 -33.89 16.08
CA LYS A 155 -0.08 -35.12 16.13
C LYS A 155 0.67 -36.33 15.57
N GLU A 156 1.33 -36.16 14.43
CA GLU A 156 2.01 -37.22 13.69
C GLU A 156 3.33 -36.69 13.13
N GLU A 157 4.29 -37.59 12.89
CA GLU A 157 5.56 -37.26 12.27
C GLU A 157 5.35 -36.80 10.82
N LEU A 158 5.73 -35.55 10.52
CA LEU A 158 5.66 -35.00 9.16
C LEU A 158 6.76 -35.56 8.25
N ILE A 159 7.82 -36.13 8.83
CA ILE A 159 8.99 -36.63 8.10
C ILE A 159 9.20 -38.07 8.52
N VAL A 160 9.01 -39.01 7.60
CA VAL A 160 9.33 -40.42 7.81
C VAL A 160 10.60 -40.75 7.02
N PRO A 161 11.70 -41.14 7.68
CA PRO A 161 12.92 -41.52 6.98
C PRO A 161 12.74 -42.90 6.34
N PHE A 162 12.87 -42.97 5.02
CA PHE A 162 12.91 -44.24 4.31
C PHE A 162 14.28 -44.90 4.55
N ARG A 163 14.29 -46.01 5.30
CA ARG A 163 15.42 -46.94 5.30
C ARG A 163 15.11 -48.06 4.32
N VAL A 164 15.90 -48.14 3.25
CA VAL A 164 15.91 -49.28 2.35
C VAL A 164 16.86 -50.30 2.98
N CYS A 165 16.32 -51.46 3.35
CA CYS A 165 17.12 -52.63 3.73
C CYS A 165 17.55 -53.40 2.49
#